data_AF-A0A3M1JH10-F1
#
_entry.id   AF-A0A3M1JH10-F1
#
_cell.length_a   1.000
_cell.length_b   1.000
_cell.length_c   1.000
_cell.angle_alpha   90.00
_cell.angle_beta   90.00
_cell.angle_gamma   90.00
#
_symmetry.space_group_name_H-M   'P 1'
#
loop_
_entity.id
_entity.type
_entity.pdbx_description
1 polymer ?
#
loop_
_entity_poly.entity_id
_entity_poly.type
_entity_poly.pdbx_seq_one_letter_code
_entity_poly.pdbx_strand_id
1 'polypeptide(L)'
;LLAGPTEVLIVADETADAEMVATDLLGQAEHGPTSPAVLITTSETLARETEVEIGRQLETLQTADVAGKAWADYGQIILVDSDEEAVIEADKVASEHVQILTRNPRYFLDNMTNYGSLFLGPRTNVAYGDKVIGTNHTLPTKKAARYTGGLWVGKFLKTVTYQEVNTPEASAMIGEYCSRLCAIEYFWAHKAQADLRVRRFGK
;
A
#
# COMPACT_ATOMS: atom_id res chain seq x y z
N LEU A 1 8.76 -6.80 5.21
CA LEU A 1 7.55 -7.01 4.39
C LEU A 1 7.06 -8.41 4.73
N LEU A 2 5.82 -8.55 5.18
CA LEU A 2 5.19 -9.86 5.31
C LEU A 2 4.34 -10.04 4.07
N ALA A 3 4.68 -11.02 3.23
CA ALA A 3 3.85 -11.41 2.11
C ALA A 3 2.84 -12.47 2.61
N GLY A 4 1.56 -12.16 2.47
CA GLY A 4 0.42 -13.04 2.66
C GLY A 4 -0.18 -13.46 1.32
N PRO A 5 -1.41 -14.01 1.30
CA PRO A 5 -2.16 -14.20 0.06
C PRO A 5 -2.22 -12.90 -0.72
N THR A 6 -2.16 -13.01 -2.03
CA THR A 6 -2.18 -11.85 -2.91
C THR A 6 -3.60 -11.31 -3.06
N GLU A 7 -3.73 -10.00 -3.21
CA GLU A 7 -5.00 -9.27 -3.08
C GLU A 7 -5.18 -8.29 -4.25
N VAL A 8 -6.40 -8.20 -4.79
CA VAL A 8 -6.77 -7.14 -5.75
C VAL A 8 -8.02 -6.40 -5.29
N LEU A 9 -8.01 -5.09 -5.50
CA LEU A 9 -9.17 -4.22 -5.44
C LEU A 9 -9.33 -3.53 -6.81
N ILE A 10 -10.52 -3.55 -7.36
CA ILE A 10 -10.91 -2.71 -8.50
C ILE A 10 -11.91 -1.67 -7.99
N VAL A 11 -11.64 -0.40 -8.26
CA VAL A 11 -12.60 0.69 -8.09
C VAL A 11 -13.10 1.09 -9.48
N ALA A 12 -14.40 0.99 -9.72
CA ALA A 12 -14.98 1.21 -11.04
C ALA A 12 -16.29 2.00 -10.99
N ASP A 13 -16.57 2.77 -12.03
CA ASP A 13 -17.83 3.51 -12.19
C ASP A 13 -18.62 2.97 -13.40
N GLU A 14 -19.75 3.58 -13.74
CA GLU A 14 -20.60 3.15 -14.86
C GLU A 14 -19.93 3.22 -16.25
N THR A 15 -18.70 3.75 -16.36
CA THR A 15 -17.94 3.76 -17.61
C THR A 15 -17.07 2.53 -17.82
N ALA A 16 -16.89 1.71 -16.78
CA ALA A 16 -16.13 0.46 -16.89
C ALA A 16 -16.89 -0.60 -17.67
N ASP A 17 -16.12 -1.49 -18.30
CA ASP A 17 -16.63 -2.68 -18.97
C ASP A 17 -16.65 -3.87 -18.01
N ALA A 18 -17.79 -4.54 -17.86
CA ALA A 18 -17.94 -5.66 -16.95
C ALA A 18 -17.04 -6.84 -17.31
N GLU A 19 -16.79 -7.09 -18.61
CA GLU A 19 -15.85 -8.12 -19.09
C GLU A 19 -14.43 -7.83 -18.63
N MET A 20 -13.97 -6.59 -18.78
CA MET A 20 -12.68 -6.16 -18.25
C MET A 20 -12.58 -6.31 -16.72
N VAL A 21 -13.58 -5.83 -15.97
CA VAL A 21 -13.57 -5.90 -14.49
C VAL A 21 -13.50 -7.36 -14.02
N ALA A 22 -14.33 -8.24 -14.58
CA ALA A 22 -14.32 -9.67 -14.25
C ALA A 22 -12.99 -10.34 -14.60
N THR A 23 -12.43 -10.03 -15.78
CA THR A 23 -11.14 -10.56 -16.23
C THR A 23 -10.03 -10.21 -15.25
N ASP A 24 -9.98 -8.95 -14.83
CA ASP A 24 -8.95 -8.44 -13.94
C ASP A 24 -9.10 -8.97 -12.50
N LEU A 25 -10.34 -9.13 -11.99
CA LEU A 25 -10.60 -9.78 -10.70
C LEU A 25 -10.15 -11.25 -10.72
N LEU A 26 -10.50 -11.99 -11.77
CA LEU A 26 -10.14 -13.39 -11.93
C LEU A 26 -8.63 -13.59 -12.12
N GLY A 27 -7.96 -12.64 -12.78
CA GLY A 27 -6.51 -12.63 -12.95
C GLY A 27 -5.74 -12.65 -11.62
N GLN A 28 -6.28 -12.04 -10.56
CA GLN A 28 -5.69 -12.18 -9.23
C GLN A 28 -6.20 -13.42 -8.49
N ALA A 29 -7.48 -13.75 -8.64
CA ALA A 29 -8.10 -14.89 -7.97
C ALA A 29 -7.39 -16.21 -8.30
N GLU A 30 -6.84 -16.36 -9.51
CA GLU A 30 -6.11 -17.56 -9.92
C GLU A 30 -4.78 -17.81 -9.17
N HIS A 31 -4.22 -16.81 -8.47
CA HIS A 31 -2.98 -16.99 -7.71
C HIS A 31 -3.13 -17.96 -6.53
N GLY A 32 -4.33 -18.16 -6.02
CA GLY A 32 -4.58 -19.11 -4.95
C GLY A 32 -6.00 -19.06 -4.39
N PRO A 33 -6.48 -20.15 -3.77
CA PRO A 33 -7.87 -20.27 -3.31
C PRO A 33 -8.23 -19.35 -2.14
N THR A 34 -7.25 -18.62 -1.59
CA THR A 34 -7.44 -17.64 -0.51
C THR A 34 -7.13 -16.21 -0.95
N SER A 35 -7.01 -15.95 -2.26
CA SER A 35 -6.74 -14.63 -2.81
C SER A 35 -8.01 -13.78 -2.82
N PRO A 36 -8.09 -12.70 -2.03
CA PRO A 36 -9.24 -11.80 -2.06
C PRO A 36 -9.29 -10.99 -3.35
N ALA A 37 -10.50 -10.87 -3.92
CA ALA A 37 -10.78 -10.06 -5.09
C ALA A 37 -12.01 -9.18 -4.80
N VAL A 38 -11.81 -7.87 -4.77
CA VAL A 38 -12.84 -6.92 -4.36
C VAL A 38 -13.16 -5.96 -5.50
N LEU A 39 -14.44 -5.76 -5.80
CA LEU A 39 -14.95 -4.66 -6.61
C LEU A 39 -15.60 -3.63 -5.68
N ILE A 40 -15.17 -2.37 -5.76
CA ILE A 40 -15.91 -1.22 -5.23
C ILE A 40 -16.49 -0.48 -6.43
N THR A 41 -17.79 -0.22 -6.44
CA THR A 41 -18.41 0.52 -7.55
C THR A 41 -19.54 1.43 -7.11
N THR A 42 -19.73 2.52 -7.86
CA THR A 42 -20.89 3.41 -7.76
C THR A 42 -22.07 2.97 -8.64
N SER A 43 -21.89 1.92 -9.45
CA SER A 43 -22.88 1.45 -10.43
C SER A 43 -23.45 0.09 -10.05
N GLU A 44 -24.73 0.06 -9.66
CA GLU A 44 -25.44 -1.20 -9.40
C GLU A 44 -25.52 -2.08 -10.65
N THR A 45 -25.66 -1.46 -11.83
CA THR A 45 -25.65 -2.19 -13.11
C THR A 45 -24.32 -2.91 -13.31
N LEU A 46 -23.20 -2.19 -13.15
CA LEU A 46 -21.88 -2.79 -13.30
C LEU A 46 -21.66 -3.93 -12.29
N ALA A 47 -22.05 -3.72 -11.03
CA ALA A 47 -21.96 -4.75 -9.99
C ALA A 47 -22.63 -6.07 -10.43
N ARG A 48 -23.85 -5.99 -10.95
CA ARG A 48 -24.61 -7.17 -11.41
C ARG A 48 -24.02 -7.79 -12.66
N GLU A 49 -23.60 -6.96 -13.62
CA GLU A 49 -23.01 -7.43 -14.88
C GLU A 49 -21.65 -8.11 -14.65
N THR A 50 -20.81 -7.58 -13.75
CA THR A 50 -19.55 -8.21 -13.37
C THR A 50 -19.76 -9.59 -12.75
N GLU A 51 -20.78 -9.77 -11.89
CA GLU A 51 -21.08 -11.08 -11.31
C GLU A 51 -21.43 -12.13 -12.38
N VAL A 52 -22.26 -11.74 -13.36
CA VAL A 52 -22.61 -12.61 -14.50
C VAL A 52 -21.37 -12.99 -15.30
N GLU A 53 -20.52 -12.01 -15.56
CA GLU A 53 -19.35 -12.15 -16.41
C GLU A 53 -18.25 -12.99 -15.76
N ILE A 54 -18.09 -12.90 -14.44
CA ILE A 54 -17.24 -13.83 -13.67
C ILE A 54 -17.72 -15.27 -13.88
N GLY A 55 -19.03 -15.51 -13.78
CA GLY A 55 -19.62 -16.83 -14.04
C GLY A 55 -19.28 -17.34 -15.43
N ARG A 56 -19.46 -16.49 -16.46
CA ARG A 56 -19.15 -16.82 -17.86
C ARG A 56 -17.68 -17.16 -18.08
N GLN A 57 -16.77 -16.35 -17.54
CA GLN A 57 -15.33 -16.55 -17.75
C GLN A 57 -14.81 -17.81 -17.07
N LEU A 58 -15.35 -18.14 -15.88
CA LEU A 58 -15.02 -19.38 -15.17
C LEU A 58 -15.41 -20.66 -15.93
N GLU A 59 -16.30 -20.61 -16.92
CA GLU A 59 -16.61 -21.77 -17.76
C GLU A 59 -15.45 -22.19 -18.68
N THR A 60 -14.55 -21.26 -19.01
CA THR A 60 -13.48 -21.46 -20.00
C THR A 60 -12.08 -21.22 -19.46
N LEU A 61 -11.95 -20.54 -18.32
CA LEU A 61 -10.67 -20.25 -17.67
C LEU A 61 -9.98 -21.56 -17.25
N GLN A 62 -8.71 -21.74 -17.65
CA GLN A 62 -7.95 -22.97 -17.34
C GLN A 62 -7.73 -23.17 -15.84
N THR A 63 -7.69 -22.08 -15.08
CA THR A 63 -7.48 -22.01 -13.62
C THR A 63 -8.80 -21.81 -12.86
N ALA A 64 -9.95 -22.09 -13.48
CA ALA A 64 -11.28 -21.85 -12.90
C ALA A 64 -11.53 -22.57 -11.56
N ASP A 65 -10.91 -23.73 -11.34
CA ASP A 65 -11.02 -24.46 -10.07
C ASP A 65 -10.42 -23.68 -8.89
N VAL A 66 -9.31 -22.98 -9.13
CA VAL A 66 -8.65 -22.11 -8.14
C VAL A 66 -9.33 -20.75 -8.07
N ALA A 67 -9.48 -20.08 -9.21
CA ALA A 67 -10.04 -18.72 -9.29
C ALA A 67 -11.51 -18.69 -8.82
N GLY A 68 -12.30 -19.69 -9.22
CA GLY A 68 -13.69 -19.81 -8.79
C GLY A 68 -13.82 -20.08 -7.28
N LYS A 69 -12.90 -20.86 -6.70
CA LYS A 69 -12.85 -21.05 -5.24
C LYS A 69 -12.50 -19.75 -4.50
N ALA A 70 -11.48 -19.03 -4.98
CA ALA A 70 -11.08 -17.76 -4.40
C ALA A 70 -12.22 -16.73 -4.47
N TRP A 71 -12.90 -16.63 -5.62
CA TRP A 71 -14.07 -15.77 -5.78
C TRP A 71 -15.23 -16.18 -4.86
N ALA A 72 -15.56 -17.47 -4.78
CA ALA A 72 -16.66 -17.93 -3.94
C ALA A 72 -16.43 -17.67 -2.44
N ASP A 73 -15.19 -17.84 -1.96
CA ASP A 73 -14.88 -17.73 -0.53
C ASP A 73 -14.49 -16.30 -0.10
N TYR A 74 -13.91 -15.50 -1.01
CA TYR A 74 -13.30 -14.20 -0.70
C TYR A 74 -13.66 -13.06 -1.68
N GLY A 75 -14.43 -13.35 -2.73
CA GLY A 75 -14.93 -12.36 -3.67
C GLY A 75 -15.93 -11.41 -3.02
N GLN A 76 -15.81 -10.12 -3.29
CA GLN A 76 -16.71 -9.10 -2.74
C GLN A 76 -17.05 -8.05 -3.78
N ILE A 77 -18.31 -7.63 -3.80
CA ILE A 77 -18.75 -6.43 -4.51
C ILE A 77 -19.34 -5.48 -3.47
N ILE A 78 -18.81 -4.27 -3.42
CA ILE A 78 -19.19 -3.21 -2.49
C ILE A 78 -19.77 -2.08 -3.33
N LEU A 79 -21.09 -1.88 -3.23
CA LEU A 79 -21.78 -0.76 -3.83
C LEU A 79 -21.66 0.46 -2.89
N VAL A 80 -21.27 1.60 -3.44
CA VAL A 80 -21.11 2.88 -2.72
C VAL A 80 -21.85 3.99 -3.47
N ASP A 81 -22.16 5.09 -2.78
CA ASP A 81 -22.97 6.18 -3.33
C ASP A 81 -22.13 7.23 -4.11
N SER A 82 -20.80 7.23 -3.96
CA SER A 82 -19.92 8.27 -4.53
C SER A 82 -18.45 7.84 -4.67
N ASP A 83 -17.69 8.59 -5.47
CA ASP A 83 -16.24 8.44 -5.58
C ASP A 83 -15.53 8.73 -4.24
N GLU A 84 -16.03 9.69 -3.45
CA GLU A 84 -15.53 9.98 -2.11
C GLU A 84 -15.65 8.77 -1.17
N GLU A 85 -16.82 8.12 -1.18
CA GLU A 85 -17.05 6.91 -0.40
C GLU A 85 -16.21 5.75 -0.92
N ALA A 86 -16.05 5.63 -2.25
CA ALA A 86 -15.17 4.64 -2.85
C ALA A 86 -13.72 4.81 -2.38
N VAL A 87 -13.20 6.04 -2.28
CA VAL A 87 -11.86 6.31 -1.71
C VAL A 87 -11.77 5.85 -0.25
N ILE A 88 -12.77 6.18 0.58
CA ILE A 88 -12.79 5.80 1.99
C ILE A 88 -12.78 4.27 2.15
N GLU A 89 -13.62 3.57 1.38
CA GLU A 89 -13.68 2.11 1.43
C GLU A 89 -12.40 1.48 0.85
N ALA A 90 -11.85 2.01 -0.24
CA ALA A 90 -10.60 1.53 -0.81
C ALA A 90 -9.43 1.64 0.19
N ASP A 91 -9.32 2.77 0.90
CA ASP A 91 -8.31 2.96 1.94
C ASP A 91 -8.54 2.07 3.17
N LYS A 92 -9.78 1.68 3.47
CA LYS A 92 -10.09 0.68 4.51
C LYS A 92 -9.68 -0.73 4.06
N VAL A 93 -9.92 -1.08 2.80
CA VAL A 93 -9.50 -2.38 2.24
C VAL A 93 -7.98 -2.45 2.21
N ALA A 94 -7.29 -1.39 1.80
CA ALA A 94 -5.83 -1.28 1.77
C ALA A 94 -5.13 -2.45 1.04
N SER A 95 -5.64 -2.76 -0.16
CA SER A 95 -5.19 -3.89 -0.98
C SER A 95 -3.75 -3.75 -1.45
N GLU A 96 -3.15 -4.90 -1.72
CA GLU A 96 -1.86 -5.05 -2.38
C GLU A 96 -1.86 -4.38 -3.77
N HIS A 97 -2.81 -4.78 -4.63
CA HIS A 97 -3.00 -4.19 -5.94
C HIS A 97 -4.34 -3.44 -6.00
N VAL A 98 -4.33 -2.22 -6.55
CA VAL A 98 -5.55 -1.42 -6.75
C VAL A 98 -5.63 -0.97 -8.21
N GLN A 99 -6.70 -1.33 -8.91
CA GLN A 99 -7.00 -0.83 -10.25
C GLN A 99 -8.14 0.19 -10.20
N ILE A 100 -7.99 1.29 -10.94
CA ILE A 100 -8.97 2.35 -11.03
C ILE A 100 -9.53 2.40 -12.45
N LEU A 101 -10.73 1.86 -12.63
CA LEU A 101 -11.47 1.79 -13.88
C LEU A 101 -12.64 2.77 -13.84
N THR A 102 -12.33 4.04 -13.70
CA THR A 102 -13.32 5.13 -13.62
C THR A 102 -13.09 6.15 -14.74
N ARG A 103 -14.06 7.05 -14.94
CA ARG A 103 -13.97 8.19 -15.84
C ARG A 103 -12.83 9.15 -15.47
N ASN A 104 -12.49 9.24 -14.19
CA ASN A 104 -11.40 10.09 -13.69
C ASN A 104 -10.43 9.34 -12.76
N PRO A 105 -9.54 8.49 -13.28
CA PRO A 105 -8.64 7.69 -12.44
C PRO A 105 -7.69 8.52 -11.57
N ARG A 106 -7.37 9.75 -12.01
CA ARG A 106 -6.46 10.63 -11.27
C ARG A 106 -7.05 11.14 -9.96
N TYR A 107 -8.38 11.26 -9.86
CA TYR A 107 -9.02 11.60 -8.60
C TYR A 107 -8.61 10.61 -7.49
N PHE A 108 -8.62 9.33 -7.79
CA PHE A 108 -8.22 8.29 -6.83
C PHE A 108 -6.72 8.34 -6.51
N LEU A 109 -5.86 8.61 -7.49
CA LEU A 109 -4.43 8.83 -7.24
C LEU A 109 -4.19 9.99 -6.26
N ASP A 110 -4.95 11.08 -6.40
CA ASP A 110 -4.76 12.30 -5.62
C ASP A 110 -5.38 12.19 -4.21
N ASN A 111 -6.33 11.26 -3.99
CA ASN A 111 -7.10 11.17 -2.74
C ASN A 111 -6.92 9.86 -1.94
N MET A 112 -6.45 8.77 -2.55
CA MET A 112 -6.16 7.53 -1.83
C MET A 112 -4.81 7.59 -1.12
N THR A 113 -4.70 6.89 0.01
CA THR A 113 -3.48 6.87 0.83
C THR A 113 -2.95 5.46 1.10
N ASN A 114 -3.78 4.42 0.99
CA ASN A 114 -3.41 3.06 1.39
C ASN A 114 -3.56 2.07 0.22
N TYR A 115 -2.48 1.86 -0.52
CA TYR A 115 -2.39 0.85 -1.59
C TYR A 115 -0.94 0.36 -1.75
N GLY A 116 -0.75 -0.89 -2.19
CA GLY A 116 0.59 -1.39 -2.52
C GLY A 116 1.08 -0.86 -3.87
N SER A 117 0.29 -1.05 -4.92
CA SER A 117 0.51 -0.49 -6.26
C SER A 117 -0.82 -0.09 -6.89
N LEU A 118 -0.83 1.05 -7.58
CA LEU A 118 -2.02 1.66 -8.19
C LEU A 118 -1.92 1.62 -9.73
N PHE A 119 -2.97 1.14 -10.37
CA PHE A 119 -3.08 0.96 -11.82
C PHE A 119 -4.21 1.85 -12.34
N LEU A 120 -3.90 2.76 -13.27
CA LEU A 120 -4.81 3.85 -13.64
C LEU A 120 -5.40 3.68 -15.04
N GLY A 121 -6.71 3.49 -15.11
CA GLY A 121 -7.49 3.44 -16.33
C GLY A 121 -7.43 2.09 -17.07
N PRO A 122 -8.26 1.93 -18.13
CA PRO A 122 -8.53 0.63 -18.78
C PRO A 122 -7.36 0.07 -19.62
N ARG A 123 -6.22 0.77 -19.68
CA ARG A 123 -5.03 0.34 -20.43
C ARG A 123 -3.93 -0.18 -19.53
N THR A 124 -4.20 -0.38 -18.24
CA THR A 124 -3.19 -0.69 -17.23
C THR A 124 -3.78 -1.66 -16.22
N ASN A 125 -3.20 -2.86 -16.15
CA ASN A 125 -3.69 -3.94 -15.29
C ASN A 125 -2.57 -4.55 -14.44
N VAL A 126 -2.97 -5.37 -13.47
CA VAL A 126 -2.05 -6.02 -12.52
C VAL A 126 -1.04 -6.91 -13.24
N ALA A 127 -1.47 -7.67 -14.26
CA ALA A 127 -0.58 -8.55 -15.02
C ALA A 127 0.59 -7.77 -15.66
N TYR A 128 0.39 -6.53 -16.11
CA TYR A 128 1.49 -5.71 -16.62
C TYR A 128 2.46 -5.30 -15.51
N GLY A 129 1.94 -4.92 -14.34
CA GLY A 129 2.70 -4.63 -13.12
C GLY A 129 3.56 -5.79 -12.65
N ASP A 130 2.97 -6.97 -12.71
CA ASP A 130 3.58 -8.22 -12.26
C ASP A 130 4.72 -8.71 -13.14
N LYS A 131 4.71 -8.33 -14.43
CA LYS A 131 5.56 -8.98 -15.42
C LYS A 131 6.52 -8.03 -16.13
N VAL A 132 6.05 -6.88 -16.62
CA VAL A 132 6.76 -6.18 -17.72
C VAL A 132 6.83 -4.66 -17.64
N ILE A 133 6.00 -3.98 -16.85
CA ILE A 133 5.94 -2.50 -16.90
C ILE A 133 7.05 -1.81 -16.08
N GLY A 134 7.72 -2.54 -15.17
CA GLY A 134 8.92 -2.09 -14.45
C GLY A 134 8.74 -1.75 -12.98
N THR A 135 7.51 -1.64 -12.47
CA THR A 135 7.23 -1.58 -11.02
C THR A 135 7.59 -2.91 -10.34
N ASN A 136 7.80 -2.89 -9.03
CA ASN A 136 8.09 -4.11 -8.28
C ASN A 136 6.80 -4.74 -7.72
N HIS A 137 6.54 -6.00 -8.04
CA HIS A 137 5.34 -6.73 -7.61
C HIS A 137 5.44 -7.37 -6.22
N THR A 138 6.55 -7.22 -5.51
CA THR A 138 6.67 -7.67 -4.12
C THR A 138 6.07 -6.60 -3.21
N LEU A 139 4.76 -6.70 -2.98
CA LEU A 139 3.92 -5.67 -2.38
C LEU A 139 3.38 -6.07 -0.98
N PRO A 140 2.91 -5.09 -0.19
CA PRO A 140 2.27 -5.35 1.10
C PRO A 140 0.86 -5.93 0.93
N THR A 141 0.54 -6.98 1.68
CA THR A 141 -0.76 -7.66 1.71
C THR A 141 -1.38 -7.56 3.11
N LYS A 142 -2.60 -8.05 3.32
CA LYS A 142 -3.28 -8.10 4.63
C LYS A 142 -3.35 -6.73 5.32
N LYS A 143 -3.73 -5.69 4.55
CA LYS A 143 -3.81 -4.28 5.01
C LYS A 143 -2.48 -3.66 5.41
N ALA A 144 -1.34 -4.30 5.11
CA ALA A 144 -0.02 -3.75 5.42
C ALA A 144 0.30 -2.48 4.61
N ALA A 145 -0.42 -2.24 3.50
CA ALA A 145 -0.32 -1.00 2.73
C ALA A 145 -0.59 0.26 3.57
N ARG A 146 -1.24 0.12 4.73
CA ARG A 146 -1.46 1.22 5.70
C ARG A 146 -0.20 1.76 6.36
N TYR A 147 0.90 1.00 6.37
CA TYR A 147 2.11 1.39 7.09
C TYR A 147 3.42 1.02 6.36
N THR A 148 3.35 0.32 5.23
CA THR A 148 4.54 0.02 4.42
C THR A 148 4.19 -0.02 2.94
N GLY A 149 5.16 0.31 2.09
CA GLY A 149 5.03 0.21 0.63
C GLY A 149 5.71 -1.03 0.05
N GLY A 150 5.65 -1.15 -1.26
CA GLY A 150 6.30 -2.19 -2.06
C GLY A 150 7.82 -2.32 -1.84
N LEU A 151 8.39 -3.41 -2.30
CA LEU A 151 9.83 -3.59 -2.36
C LEU A 151 10.45 -2.53 -3.27
N TRP A 152 11.48 -1.85 -2.79
CA TRP A 152 12.23 -0.85 -3.53
C TRP A 152 13.70 -0.89 -3.11
N VAL A 153 14.59 -0.22 -3.85
CA VAL A 153 16.04 -0.25 -3.63
C VAL A 153 16.44 0.07 -2.18
N GLY A 154 15.74 0.98 -1.50
CA GLY A 154 16.02 1.32 -0.11
C GLY A 154 15.84 0.18 0.89
N LYS A 155 15.10 -0.89 0.55
CA LYS A 155 15.04 -2.10 1.39
C LYS A 155 16.33 -2.93 1.36
N PHE A 156 17.22 -2.67 0.39
CA PHE A 156 18.55 -3.28 0.29
C PHE A 156 19.67 -2.36 0.81
N LEU A 157 19.33 -1.15 1.25
CA LEU A 157 20.28 -0.22 1.84
C LEU A 157 20.31 -0.39 3.36
N LYS A 158 21.50 -0.21 3.95
CA LYS A 158 21.67 -0.05 5.39
C LYS A 158 21.95 1.42 5.70
N THR A 159 20.98 2.10 6.31
CA THR A 159 21.17 3.49 6.77
C THR A 159 21.92 3.48 8.10
N VAL A 160 23.14 4.04 8.11
CA VAL A 160 23.93 4.27 9.33
C VAL A 160 24.14 5.77 9.51
N THR A 161 24.14 6.24 10.76
CA THR A 161 24.38 7.64 11.11
C THR A 161 25.74 7.81 11.77
N TYR A 162 26.45 8.88 11.43
CA TYR A 162 27.64 9.33 12.16
C TYR A 162 27.47 10.80 12.53
N GLN A 163 28.20 11.23 13.55
CA GLN A 163 28.17 12.61 14.03
C GLN A 163 29.56 13.02 14.50
N GLU A 164 29.98 14.21 14.10
CA GLU A 164 31.25 14.81 14.48
C GLU A 164 31.02 16.26 14.88
N VAL A 165 31.60 16.67 16.02
CA VAL A 165 31.56 18.06 16.47
C VAL A 165 32.94 18.64 16.22
N ASN A 166 33.03 19.54 15.24
CA ASN A 166 34.31 19.99 14.69
C ASN A 166 34.98 21.13 15.49
N THR A 167 34.26 21.78 16.41
CA THR A 167 34.82 22.87 17.21
C THR A 167 34.54 22.72 18.71
N PRO A 168 35.45 23.19 19.57
CA PRO A 168 35.23 23.23 21.02
C PRO A 168 33.94 23.97 21.41
N GLU A 169 33.67 25.12 20.79
CA GLU A 169 32.53 25.99 21.11
C GLU A 169 31.21 25.26 20.81
N ALA A 170 31.13 24.54 19.69
CA ALA A 170 29.97 23.72 19.36
C ALA A 170 29.77 22.56 20.35
N SER A 171 30.87 21.95 20.81
CA SER A 171 30.84 20.88 21.82
C SER A 171 30.30 21.38 23.15
N ALA A 172 30.73 22.57 23.58
CA ALA A 172 30.25 23.22 24.79
C ALA A 172 28.76 23.59 24.66
N MET A 173 28.38 24.25 23.57
CA MET A 173 26.99 24.67 23.32
C MET A 173 26.01 23.48 23.38
N ILE A 174 26.26 22.40 22.64
CA ILE A 174 25.39 21.21 22.67
C ILE A 174 25.45 20.53 24.05
N GLY A 175 26.61 20.52 24.69
CA GLY A 175 26.80 19.99 26.04
C GLY A 175 25.92 20.67 27.08
N GLU A 176 25.71 21.99 26.99
CA GLU A 176 24.84 22.73 27.92
C GLU A 176 23.38 22.29 27.81
N TYR A 177 22.86 22.16 26.58
CA TYR A 177 21.50 21.64 26.36
C TYR A 177 21.36 20.20 26.90
N CYS A 178 22.31 19.34 26.55
CA CYS A 178 22.33 17.93 26.98
C CYS A 178 22.36 17.83 28.52
N SER A 179 23.20 18.63 29.18
CA SER A 179 23.29 18.65 30.65
C SER A 179 21.95 18.94 31.34
N ARG A 180 21.21 19.94 30.86
CA ARG A 180 19.90 20.30 31.43
C ARG A 180 18.85 19.22 31.16
N LEU A 181 18.82 18.67 29.94
CA LEU A 181 17.91 17.57 29.58
C LEU A 181 18.16 16.34 30.45
N CYS A 182 19.42 15.92 30.58
CA CYS A 182 19.78 14.77 31.41
C CYS A 182 19.44 14.97 32.90
N ALA A 183 19.44 16.20 33.40
CA ALA A 183 19.02 16.49 34.78
C ALA A 183 17.49 16.30 34.96
N ILE A 184 16.69 16.68 33.97
CA ILE A 184 15.22 16.49 33.98
C ILE A 184 14.86 15.00 33.83
N GLU A 185 15.63 14.26 33.04
CA GLU A 185 15.46 12.81 32.83
C GLU A 185 16.07 11.94 33.95
N TYR A 186 16.74 12.55 34.94
CA TYR A 186 17.48 11.86 36.01
C TYR A 186 18.63 10.93 35.53
N PHE A 187 19.18 11.17 34.34
CA PHE A 187 20.34 10.44 33.79
C PHE A 187 21.68 11.11 34.14
N TRP A 188 22.07 10.99 35.41
CA TRP A 188 23.26 11.67 35.96
C TRP A 188 24.59 11.33 35.28
N ALA A 189 24.77 10.08 34.81
CA ALA A 189 25.99 9.71 34.08
C ALA A 189 26.08 10.38 32.70
N HIS A 190 24.96 10.46 31.96
CA HIS A 190 24.89 11.21 30.70
C HIS A 190 25.11 12.71 30.94
N LYS A 191 24.49 13.26 32.00
CA LYS A 191 24.74 14.64 32.43
C LYS A 191 26.23 14.88 32.68
N ALA A 192 26.91 13.98 33.39
CA ALA A 192 28.34 14.10 33.67
C ALA A 192 29.20 14.07 32.40
N GLN A 193 28.83 13.28 31.38
CA GLN A 193 29.50 13.30 30.08
C GLN A 193 29.36 14.67 29.39
N ALA A 194 28.18 15.27 29.42
CA ALA A 194 27.89 16.58 28.86
C ALA A 194 28.62 17.69 29.62
N ASP A 195 28.49 17.72 30.95
CA ASP A 195 29.16 18.68 31.83
C ASP A 195 30.69 18.66 31.65
N LEU A 196 31.28 17.47 31.46
CA LEU A 196 32.72 17.36 31.21
C LEU A 196 33.14 18.12 29.94
N ARG A 197 32.35 18.03 28.87
CA ARG A 197 32.63 18.70 27.60
C ARG A 197 32.42 20.21 27.72
N VAL A 198 31.33 20.65 28.35
CA VAL A 198 31.10 22.07 28.68
C VAL A 198 32.29 22.64 29.44
N ARG A 199 32.73 21.98 30.53
CA ARG A 199 33.88 22.45 31.33
C ARG A 199 35.21 22.47 30.58
N ARG A 200 35.42 21.55 29.63
CA ARG A 200 36.71 21.44 28.91
C ARG A 200 36.78 22.32 27.68
N PHE A 201 35.67 22.47 26.96
CA PHE A 201 35.62 23.08 25.64
C PHE A 201 34.88 24.42 25.59
N GLY A 202 34.20 24.83 26.67
CA GLY A 202 33.53 26.14 26.77
C GLY A 202 34.42 27.25 27.33
N LYS A 203 35.74 27.15 27.12
CA LYS A 203 36.72 28.15 27.55
C LYS A 203 36.97 29.20 26.48
#